data_AF-A0A946FMW8-F1
#
_entry.id   AF-A0A946FMW8-F1
#
_cell.length_a   1.000
_cell.length_b   1.000
_cell.length_c   1.000
_cell.angle_alpha   90.00
_cell.angle_beta   90.00
_cell.angle_gamma   90.00
#
_symmetry.space_group_name_H-M   'P 1'
#
loop_
_entity.id
_entity.type
_entity.pdbx_description
1 polymer ?
#
loop_
_entity_poly.entity_id
_entity_poly.type
_entity_poly.pdbx_seq_one_letter_code
_entity_poly.pdbx_strand_id
1 'polypeptide(L)'
;MALVKALVIGMGVLIAAGLVVIVVTLVQRTGSPSGPPVTDTAALKAGERLESATLDGSRVLLHIVTPDGGARLEVRDLKKGQLVGTVLVEGAP
;
A
#
# COMPACT_ATOMS: atom_id res chain seq x y z
N MET A 1 -18.41 36.77 -36.78
CA MET A 1 -19.22 36.06 -35.76
C MET A 1 -19.02 34.54 -35.75
N ALA A 2 -18.99 33.87 -36.91
CA ALA A 2 -18.82 32.42 -36.98
C ALA A 2 -17.46 31.90 -36.45
N LEU A 3 -16.36 32.62 -36.73
CA LEU A 3 -15.01 32.22 -36.30
C LEU A 3 -14.86 32.22 -34.76
N VAL A 4 -15.34 33.27 -34.09
CA VAL A 4 -15.31 33.38 -32.62
C VAL A 4 -16.18 32.29 -32.00
N LYS A 5 -17.36 32.02 -32.57
CA LYS A 5 -18.27 30.97 -32.09
C LYS A 5 -17.65 29.58 -32.22
N ALA A 6 -16.95 29.29 -33.33
CA ALA A 6 -16.22 28.04 -33.51
C ALA A 6 -15.08 27.87 -32.51
N LEU A 7 -14.33 28.95 -32.22
CA LEU A 7 -13.27 28.93 -31.20
C LEU A 7 -13.82 28.61 -29.81
N VAL A 8 -14.94 29.23 -29.44
CA VAL A 8 -15.58 29.03 -28.13
C VAL A 8 -16.12 27.60 -28.01
N ILE A 9 -16.76 27.08 -29.06
CA ILE A 9 -17.22 25.68 -29.09
C ILE A 9 -16.02 24.72 -28.96
N GLY A 10 -14.93 24.99 -29.68
CA GLY A 10 -13.70 24.18 -29.58
C GLY A 10 -13.11 24.19 -28.18
N MET A 11 -13.04 25.37 -27.53
CA MET A 11 -12.55 25.49 -26.17
C MET A 11 -13.43 24.74 -25.17
N GLY A 12 -14.76 24.85 -25.30
CA GLY A 12 -15.71 24.13 -24.44
C GLY A 12 -15.58 22.61 -24.57
N VAL A 13 -15.46 22.10 -25.80
CA VAL A 13 -15.26 20.67 -26.05
C VAL A 13 -13.94 20.17 -25.46
N LEU A 14 -12.85 20.94 -25.61
CA LEU A 14 -11.55 20.56 -25.06
C LEU A 14 -11.56 20.49 -23.53
N ILE A 15 -12.25 21.43 -22.87
CA ILE A 15 -12.43 21.42 -21.42
C ILE A 15 -13.24 20.20 -20.98
N ALA A 16 -14.38 19.93 -21.65
CA ALA A 16 -15.21 18.78 -21.33
C ALA A 16 -14.44 17.47 -21.49
N ALA A 17 -13.68 17.32 -22.58
CA ALA A 17 -12.83 16.16 -22.81
C ALA A 17 -11.78 15.98 -21.70
N GLY A 18 -11.10 17.06 -21.31
CA GLY A 18 -10.13 17.04 -20.21
C GLY A 18 -10.75 16.63 -18.88
N LEU A 19 -11.93 17.17 -18.56
CA LEU A 19 -12.66 16.85 -17.33
C LEU A 19 -13.06 15.36 -17.30
N VAL A 20 -13.54 14.82 -18.42
CA VAL A 20 -13.85 13.39 -18.54
C VAL A 20 -12.62 12.53 -18.30
N VAL A 21 -11.46 12.87 -18.89
CA VAL A 21 -10.20 12.15 -18.65
C VAL A 21 -9.81 12.19 -17.17
N ILE A 22 -9.92 13.35 -16.51
CA ILE A 22 -9.61 13.48 -15.08
C ILE A 22 -10.54 12.58 -14.25
N VAL A 23 -11.84 12.58 -14.51
CA VAL A 23 -12.80 11.74 -13.77
C VAL A 23 -12.50 10.26 -13.99
N VAL A 24 -12.29 9.85 -15.24
CA VAL A 24 -12.00 8.46 -15.59
C VAL A 24 -10.69 7.98 -14.97
N THR A 25 -9.65 8.82 -14.99
CA THR A 25 -8.37 8.50 -14.36
C THR A 25 -8.47 8.47 -12.84
N LEU A 26 -9.27 9.33 -12.22
CA LEU A 26 -9.51 9.30 -10.78
C LEU A 26 -10.22 8.00 -10.38
N VAL A 27 -11.29 7.63 -11.08
CA VAL A 27 -12.04 6.39 -10.84
C VAL A 27 -11.16 5.16 -11.01
N GLN A 28 -10.34 5.11 -12.07
CA GLN A 28 -9.41 3.99 -12.27
C GLN A 28 -8.27 3.97 -11.26
N ARG A 29 -7.83 5.14 -10.76
CA ARG A 29 -6.78 5.26 -9.75
C ARG A 29 -7.25 4.89 -8.36
N THR A 30 -8.50 5.21 -8.00
CA THR A 30 -9.09 4.89 -6.69
C THR A 30 -9.70 3.50 -6.68
N GLY A 31 -10.15 3.00 -7.83
CA GLY A 31 -10.50 1.60 -8.06
C GLY A 31 -9.26 0.73 -8.14
N SER A 32 -8.45 0.69 -7.07
CA SER A 32 -7.48 -0.38 -6.90
C SER A 32 -8.24 -1.70 -7.11
N PRO A 33 -7.78 -2.62 -7.98
CA PRO A 33 -8.33 -3.95 -8.00
C PRO A 33 -8.12 -4.52 -6.60
N SER A 34 -9.21 -4.64 -5.84
CA SER A 34 -9.23 -5.40 -4.60
C SER A 34 -8.86 -6.82 -4.98
N GLY A 35 -7.57 -7.12 -4.92
CA GLY A 35 -7.07 -8.48 -5.11
C GLY A 35 -7.71 -9.40 -4.07
N PRO A 36 -7.61 -10.72 -4.28
CA PRO A 36 -8.04 -11.67 -3.25
C PRO A 36 -7.41 -11.28 -1.90
N PRO A 37 -8.16 -11.39 -0.78
CA PRO A 37 -7.59 -11.13 0.53
C PRO A 37 -6.33 -12.00 0.71
N VAL A 38 -5.20 -11.36 0.98
CA VAL A 38 -3.94 -12.06 1.26
C VAL A 38 -3.99 -12.50 2.71
N THR A 39 -3.97 -13.82 2.93
CA THR A 39 -3.79 -14.41 4.25
C THR A 39 -2.34 -14.86 4.39
N ASP A 40 -1.64 -14.31 5.37
CA ASP A 40 -0.27 -14.71 5.73
C ASP A 40 -0.27 -15.14 7.21
N THR A 41 0.51 -16.15 7.55
CA THR A 41 0.61 -16.71 8.90
C THR A 41 2.02 -16.54 9.44
N ALA A 42 2.14 -15.76 10.52
CA ALA A 42 3.37 -15.66 11.28
C ALA A 42 3.33 -16.65 12.46
N ALA A 43 4.27 -17.59 12.49
CA ALA A 43 4.44 -18.48 13.62
C ALA A 43 5.24 -17.76 14.71
N LEU A 44 4.59 -17.47 15.84
CA LEU A 44 5.26 -16.99 17.04
C LEU A 44 5.72 -18.19 17.86
N LYS A 45 6.92 -18.11 18.44
CA LYS A 45 7.41 -19.10 19.40
C LYS A 45 6.73 -18.88 20.76
N ALA A 46 6.76 -19.92 21.60
CA ALA A 46 6.20 -19.85 22.94
C ALA A 46 6.86 -18.71 23.75
N GLY A 47 6.03 -17.79 24.25
CA GLY A 47 6.47 -16.62 25.02
C GLY A 47 6.76 -15.36 24.17
N GLU A 48 6.89 -15.48 22.85
CA GLU A 48 7.00 -14.30 21.98
C GLU A 48 5.67 -13.56 21.92
N ARG A 49 5.73 -12.23 21.90
CA ARG A 49 4.56 -11.36 21.79
C ARG A 49 4.71 -10.42 20.61
N LEU A 50 3.68 -10.33 19.79
CA LEU A 50 3.59 -9.29 18.77
C LEU A 50 3.33 -7.95 19.46
N GLU A 51 4.28 -7.03 19.36
CA GLU A 51 4.15 -5.68 19.90
C GLU A 51 3.46 -4.76 18.90
N SER A 52 3.85 -4.83 17.62
CA SER A 52 3.21 -4.04 16.57
C SER A 52 3.32 -4.70 15.20
N ALA A 53 2.38 -4.34 14.32
CA ALA A 53 2.42 -4.67 12.91
C ALA A 53 2.24 -3.40 12.08
N THR A 54 3.17 -3.12 11.19
CA THR A 54 3.14 -1.93 10.32
C THR A 54 3.07 -2.37 8.87
N LEU A 55 2.14 -1.81 8.12
CA LEU A 55 1.95 -2.07 6.70
C LEU A 55 2.61 -0.97 5.87
N ASP A 56 3.53 -1.34 5.01
CA ASP A 56 4.19 -0.44 4.04
C ASP A 56 4.01 -0.99 2.62
N GLY A 57 2.98 -0.50 1.93
CA GLY A 57 2.63 -0.93 0.58
C GLY A 57 2.30 -2.44 0.52
N SER A 58 3.21 -3.23 -0.07
CA SER A 58 3.08 -4.68 -0.16
C SER A 58 3.92 -5.44 0.87
N ARG A 59 4.44 -4.74 1.89
CA ARG A 59 5.27 -5.34 2.93
C ARG A 59 4.61 -5.13 4.30
N VAL A 60 4.72 -6.15 5.14
CA VAL A 60 4.35 -6.08 6.55
C VAL A 60 5.62 -6.19 7.38
N LEU A 61 5.85 -5.19 8.23
CA LEU A 61 6.80 -5.28 9.33
C LEU A 61 6.07 -5.81 10.56
N LEU A 62 6.59 -6.88 11.15
CA LEU A 62 6.14 -7.42 12.42
C LEU A 62 7.21 -7.16 13.46
N HIS A 63 6.87 -6.44 14.52
CA HIS A 63 7.72 -6.26 15.69
C HIS A 63 7.32 -7.27 16.76
N ILE A 64 8.18 -8.25 16.98
CA ILE A 64 7.96 -9.36 17.91
C ILE A 64 8.97 -9.23 19.04
N VAL A 65 8.49 -9.10 20.27
CA VAL A 65 9.34 -9.09 21.46
C VAL A 65 9.47 -10.50 22.01
N THR A 66 10.69 -10.87 22.38
CA THR A 66 11.06 -12.15 22.98
C THR A 66 11.03 -11.99 24.51
N PRO A 67 10.63 -13.04 25.27
CA PRO A 67 10.60 -12.96 26.73
C PRO A 67 11.97 -12.71 27.36
N ASP A 68 13.06 -12.97 26.62
CA ASP A 68 14.44 -12.72 27.02
C ASP A 68 14.86 -11.24 26.90
N GLY A 69 13.95 -10.33 26.54
CA GLY A 69 14.21 -8.89 26.40
C GLY A 69 14.76 -8.46 25.03
N GLY A 70 14.98 -9.41 24.12
CA GLY A 70 15.32 -9.13 22.72
C GLY A 70 14.08 -8.81 21.87
N ALA A 71 14.31 -8.17 20.73
CA ALA A 71 13.27 -7.91 19.74
C ALA A 71 13.65 -8.46 18.37
N ARG A 72 12.65 -8.96 17.64
CA ARG A 72 12.78 -9.49 16.29
C ARG A 72 11.84 -8.73 15.37
N LEU A 73 12.41 -8.11 14.35
CA LEU A 73 11.66 -7.47 13.27
C LEU A 73 11.60 -8.42 12.07
N GLU A 74 10.41 -8.88 11.71
CA GLU A 74 10.20 -9.66 10.49
C GLU A 74 9.61 -8.75 9.39
N VAL A 75 10.22 -8.76 8.21
CA VAL A 75 9.65 -8.09 7.02
C VAL A 75 9.09 -9.17 6.09
N ARG A 76 7.79 -9.12 5.80
CA ARG A 76 7.10 -10.07 4.94
C ARG A 76 6.55 -9.38 3.70
N ASP A 77 6.70 -9.99 2.53
CA ASP A 77 6.11 -9.50 1.28
C ASP A 77 4.76 -10.18 1.06
N LEU A 78 3.69 -9.37 1.07
CA LEU A 78 2.31 -9.83 0.91
C LEU A 78 1.99 -10.28 -0.52
N LYS A 79 2.78 -9.92 -1.53
CA LYS A 79 2.54 -10.42 -2.91
C LYS A 79 2.96 -11.87 -3.05
N LYS A 80 3.95 -12.31 -2.26
CA LYS A 80 4.53 -13.66 -2.33
C LYS A 80 4.29 -14.50 -1.07
N GLY A 81 3.78 -13.91 0.02
CA GLY A 81 3.69 -14.55 1.33
C GLY A 81 5.06 -14.97 1.87
N GLN A 82 6.13 -14.29 1.45
CA GLN A 82 7.50 -14.69 1.78
C GLN A 82 8.14 -13.72 2.77
N LEU A 83 8.84 -14.28 3.75
CA LEU A 83 9.73 -13.53 4.63
C LEU A 83 10.87 -12.95 3.79
N VAL A 84 10.90 -11.62 3.64
CA VAL A 84 11.95 -10.89 2.92
C VAL A 84 13.21 -10.80 3.75
N GLY A 85 13.05 -10.70 5.07
CA GLY A 85 14.18 -10.60 5.99
C GLY A 85 13.76 -10.62 7.44
N THR A 86 14.71 -11.00 8.30
CA THR A 86 14.60 -10.87 9.75
C THR A 86 15.74 -9.97 10.22
N VAL A 87 15.44 -8.99 11.05
CA VAL A 87 16.42 -8.20 11.79
C VAL A 87 16.27 -8.53 13.27
N LEU A 88 17.35 -8.98 13.89
CA LEU A 88 17.44 -9.12 15.33
C LEU A 88 17.89 -7.78 15.91
N VAL A 89 17.10 -7.25 16.83
CA VAL A 89 17.45 -6.07 17.61
C VAL A 89 17.79 -6.58 19.01
N GLU A 90 19.08 -6.64 19.30
CA GLU A 90 19.56 -6.89 20.66
C GLU A 90 19.27 -5.62 21.48
N GLY A 91 18.50 -5.77 22.56
CA GLY A 91 18.29 -4.67 23.49
C GLY A 91 19.64 -4.25 24.06
N ALA A 92 20.03 -2.99 23.83
CA ALA A 92 21.18 -2.43 24.51
C ALA A 92 20.93 -2.42 26.04
N PRO A 93 21.94 -2.74 26.86
CA PRO A 93 21.81 -2.86 28.32
C PRO A 93 21.37 -1.56 29.00
#